data_AF-A0A958A5C2-F1
#
_entry.id   AF-A0A958A5C2-F1
#
_cell.length_a   1.000
_cell.length_b   1.000
_cell.length_c   1.000
_cell.angle_alpha   90.00
_cell.angle_beta   90.00
_cell.angle_gamma   90.00
#
_symmetry.space_group_name_H-M   'P 1'
#
loop_
_entity.id
_entity.type
_entity.pdbx_description
1 polymer ?
#
loop_
_entity_poly.entity_id
_entity_poly.type
_entity_poly.pdbx_seq_one_letter_code
_entity_poly.pdbx_strand_id
1 'polypeptide(L)' 'MTGLEALETVQYVTVKGKRLAIVGLEDWEALIEWLETFEDVKIAQQAFDELKAVGGDRKKAGWLKWDDVKEELG' A
#
# COMPACT_ATOMS: atom_id res chain seq x y z
N MET A 1 -13.93 5.00 4.22
CA MET A 1 -14.10 3.60 4.63
C MET A 1 -12.73 2.98 4.79
N THR A 2 -12.58 2.01 5.68
CA THR A 2 -11.44 1.07 5.64
C THR A 2 -11.60 0.11 4.47
N GLY A 3 -10.52 -0.52 4.00
CA GLY A 3 -10.62 -1.53 2.94
C GLY A 3 -11.57 -2.69 3.30
N LEU A 4 -11.70 -3.03 4.60
CA LEU A 4 -12.64 -4.06 5.04
C LEU A 4 -14.10 -3.63 4.86
N GLU A 5 -14.43 -2.37 5.20
CA GLU A 5 -15.79 -1.83 5.02
C GLU A 5 -16.17 -1.74 3.54
N ALA A 6 -15.21 -1.45 2.65
CA ALA A 6 -15.42 -1.44 1.21
C ALA A 6 -15.76 -2.83 0.63
N LEU A 7 -15.30 -3.93 1.27
CA LEU A 7 -15.70 -5.29 0.85
C LEU A 7 -17.17 -5.60 1.16
N GLU A 8 -17.78 -4.89 2.12
CA GLU A 8 -19.18 -5.09 2.49
C GLU A 8 -20.15 -4.42 1.49
N THR A 9 -19.65 -3.50 0.65
CA THR A 9 -20.47 -2.78 -0.33
C THR A 9 -20.60 -3.50 -1.67
N VAL A 10 -19.88 -4.62 -1.85
CA VAL A 10 -19.81 -5.36 -3.11
C VAL A 10 -21.19 -5.89 -3.50
N GLN A 11 -21.64 -5.50 -4.70
CA GLN A 11 -22.84 -6.04 -5.33
C GLN A 11 -22.49 -7.09 -6.37
N TYR A 12 -23.42 -7.98 -6.69
CA TYR A 12 -23.19 -9.04 -7.68
C TYR A 12 -24.26 -9.01 -8.77
N VAL A 13 -23.82 -9.10 -10.02
CA VAL A 13 -24.71 -9.20 -11.20
C VAL A 13 -24.32 -10.40 -12.05
N THR A 14 -25.29 -11.04 -12.71
CA THR A 14 -25.02 -12.08 -13.70
C THR A 14 -25.29 -11.56 -15.10
N VAL A 15 -24.26 -11.54 -15.95
CA VAL A 15 -24.36 -11.11 -17.35
C VAL A 15 -23.89 -12.25 -18.26
N LYS A 16 -24.77 -12.72 -19.15
CA LYS A 16 -24.49 -13.83 -20.09
C LYS A 16 -23.90 -15.08 -19.40
N GLY A 17 -24.47 -15.44 -18.25
CA GLY A 17 -24.04 -16.60 -17.46
C GLY A 17 -22.77 -16.42 -16.62
N LYS A 18 -22.15 -15.23 -16.62
CA LYS A 18 -20.99 -14.91 -15.77
C LYS A 18 -21.43 -14.03 -14.60
N ARG A 19 -21.05 -14.42 -13.38
CA ARG A 19 -21.26 -13.62 -12.16
C ARG A 19 -20.11 -12.62 -12.03
N LEU A 20 -20.45 -11.35 -11.90
CA LEU A 20 -19.53 -10.22 -11.77
C LEU A 20 -19.73 -9.58 -10.40
N ALA A 21 -18.65 -9.05 -9.83
CA ALA A 21 -18.69 -8.17 -8.67
C ALA A 21 -18.66 -6.71 -9.14
N ILE A 22 -19.49 -5.87 -8.55
CA ILE A 22 -19.56 -4.43 -8.80
C ILE A 22 -19.21 -3.74 -7.48
N VAL A 23 -18.27 -2.82 -7.56
CA VAL A 23 -17.80 -2.01 -6.44
C VAL A 23 -17.89 -0.55 -6.87
N GLY A 24 -18.24 0.35 -5.94
CA GLY A 24 -18.16 1.78 -6.18
C GLY A 24 -16.72 2.20 -6.47
N LEU A 25 -16.52 3.28 -7.23
CA LEU A 25 -15.16 3.73 -7.56
C LEU A 25 -14.36 4.10 -6.30
N GLU A 26 -14.96 4.86 -5.40
CA GLU A 26 -14.32 5.27 -4.14
C GLU A 26 -13.98 4.07 -3.25
N ASP A 27 -14.87 3.08 -3.19
CA ASP A 27 -14.65 1.83 -2.46
C ASP A 27 -13.52 1.01 -3.10
N TRP A 28 -13.45 1.00 -4.44
CA TRP A 28 -12.37 0.34 -5.17
C TRP A 28 -11.01 1.01 -4.92
N GLU A 29 -10.95 2.34 -4.94
CA GLU A 29 -9.74 3.09 -4.59
C GLU A 29 -9.33 2.84 -3.14
N ALA A 30 -10.29 2.80 -2.20
CA ALA A 30 -10.02 2.48 -0.81
C ALA A 30 -9.48 1.05 -0.60
N LEU A 31 -9.92 0.09 -1.42
CA LEU A 31 -9.38 -1.27 -1.42
C LEU A 31 -7.93 -1.32 -1.92
N ILE A 32 -7.61 -0.57 -2.96
CA ILE A 32 -6.24 -0.46 -3.48
C ILE A 32 -5.33 0.18 -2.43
N GLU A 33 -5.72 1.33 -1.90
CA GLU A 33 -4.95 2.05 -0.86
C GLU A 33 -4.73 1.18 0.38
N TRP A 34 -5.73 0.39 0.77
CA TRP A 34 -5.60 -0.52 1.91
C TRP A 34 -4.57 -1.64 1.65
N LEU A 35 -4.52 -2.17 0.42
CA LEU A 35 -3.51 -3.16 0.02
C LEU A 35 -2.11 -2.54 -0.03
N GLU A 36 -1.97 -1.35 -0.61
CA GLU A 36 -0.71 -0.61 -0.65
C GLU A 36 -0.20 -0.29 0.75
N THR A 37 -1.08 0.17 1.64
CA THR A 37 -0.76 0.38 3.06
C THR A 37 -0.20 -0.87 3.73
N PHE A 38 -0.74 -2.06 3.42
CA PHE A 38 -0.25 -3.31 4.00
C PHE A 38 1.18 -3.63 3.53
N GLU A 39 1.47 -3.40 2.25
CA GLU A 39 2.81 -3.58 1.69
C GLU A 39 3.81 -2.54 2.23
N ASP A 40 3.42 -1.27 2.28
CA ASP A 40 4.22 -0.16 2.80
C ASP A 40 4.56 -0.36 4.28
N VAL A 41 3.60 -0.81 5.09
CA VAL A 41 3.82 -1.11 6.51
C VAL A 41 4.90 -2.18 6.67
N LYS A 42 4.91 -3.21 5.82
CA LYS A 42 5.93 -4.25 5.86
C LYS A 42 7.30 -3.73 5.47
N ILE A 43 7.38 -2.89 4.42
CA ILE A 43 8.63 -2.25 3.99
C ILE A 43 9.17 -1.34 5.09
N ALA A 44 8.30 -0.53 5.71
CA ALA A 44 8.67 0.37 6.79
C ALA A 44 9.18 -0.39 8.03
N GLN A 45 8.55 -1.51 8.38
CA GLN A 45 9.00 -2.38 9.47
C GLN A 45 10.40 -2.93 9.20
N GLN A 46 10.62 -3.48 7.99
CA GLN A 46 11.94 -3.98 7.60
C GLN A 46 13.01 -2.88 7.65
N ALA A 47 12.74 -1.73 7.05
CA ALA A 47 13.67 -0.60 7.05
C ALA A 47 14.00 -0.11 8.47
N PHE A 48 13.02 -0.18 9.39
CA PHE A 48 13.23 0.19 10.79
C PHE A 48 14.07 -0.84 11.55
N ASP A 49 13.92 -2.13 11.27
CA ASP A 49 14.75 -3.17 11.85
C ASP A 49 16.20 -3.09 11.38
N GLU A 50 16.43 -2.80 10.09
CA GLU A 50 17.76 -2.52 9.53
C GLU A 50 18.39 -1.29 10.19
N LEU A 51 17.62 -0.21 10.38
CA LEU A 51 18.07 1.00 11.07
C LEU A 51 18.46 0.72 12.53
N LYS A 52 17.67 -0.08 13.25
CA LYS A 52 17.99 -0.50 14.62
C LYS A 52 19.26 -1.34 14.68
N ALA A 53 19.46 -2.25 13.73
CA ALA A 53 20.63 -3.12 13.68
C ALA A 53 21.96 -2.34 13.58
N VAL A 54 21.93 -1.14 13.00
CA VAL A 54 23.08 -0.23 12.92
C VAL A 54 23.06 0.90 13.96
N GLY A 55 22.25 0.77 15.01
CA GLY A 55 22.20 1.71 16.13
C GLY A 55 21.55 3.06 15.80
N GLY A 56 20.65 3.10 14.82
CA GLY A 56 19.96 4.33 14.41
C GLY A 56 20.73 5.21 13.42
N ASP A 57 21.91 4.76 12.96
CA ASP A 57 22.69 5.48 11.96
C ASP A 57 22.11 5.25 10.55
N ARG A 58 21.33 6.22 10.07
CA ARG A 58 20.68 6.19 8.75
C ARG A 58 21.66 5.97 7.60
N LYS A 59 22.88 6.51 7.69
CA LYS A 59 23.89 6.34 6.62
C LYS A 59 24.40 4.90 6.58
N LYS A 60 24.62 4.29 7.74
CA LYS A 60 24.99 2.86 7.83
C LYS A 60 23.86 1.93 7.42
N ALA A 61 22.61 2.36 7.59
CA ALA A 61 21.43 1.64 7.13
C ALA A 61 21.21 1.78 5.60
N GLY A 62 22.08 2.50 4.89
CA GLY A 62 21.97 2.69 3.44
C GLY A 62 20.93 3.73 3.01
N TRP A 63 20.40 4.53 3.93
CA TRP A 63 19.40 5.54 3.58
C TRP A 63 20.04 6.69 2.81
N LEU A 64 19.40 7.11 1.73
CA LEU A 64 19.78 8.25 0.91
C LEU A 64 19.04 9.49 1.39
N LYS A 65 19.63 10.68 1.21
CA LYS A 65 18.90 11.92 1.48
C LYS A 65 17.93 12.17 0.34
N TRP A 66 16.73 12.64 0.67
CA TRP A 66 15.71 12.95 -0.32
C TRP A 66 16.21 13.91 -1.41
N ASP A 67 16.92 14.97 -1.03
CA ASP A 67 17.46 15.94 -1.98
C ASP A 67 18.46 15.34 -2.97
N ASP A 68 19.09 14.21 -2.63
CA ASP A 68 20.06 13.54 -3.49
C ASP A 68 19.40 12.62 -4.53
N VAL A 69 18.12 12.22 -4.35
CA VAL A 69 17.45 11.20 -5.17
C VAL A 69 16.13 11.63 -5.79
N LYS A 70 15.54 12.75 -5.34
CA LYS A 70 14.20 13.19 -5.80
C LYS A 70 14.08 13.38 -7.32
N GLU A 71 15.18 13.72 -8.00
CA GLU A 71 15.20 13.93 -9.45
C GLU A 71 15.18 12.61 -10.24
N GLU A 72 15.47 11.47 -9.59
CA GLU A 72 15.45 10.14 -10.22
C GLU A 72 14.03 9.55 -10.28
N LEU A 73 13.07 10.13 -9.54
CA LEU A 73 11.75 9.55 -9.32
C LEU A 73 10.66 10.01 -10.31
N GLY A 74 10.97 10.92 -11.23
CA GLY A 74 10.11 11.28 -12.37
C GLY A 74 8.93 12.20 -12.04
#